data_AF-A0A315XEJ8-F1
#
_entry.id   AF-A0A315XEJ8-F1
#
_cell.length_a   1.000
_cell.length_b   1.000
_cell.length_c   1.000
_cell.angle_alpha   90.00
_cell.angle_beta   90.00
_cell.angle_gamma   90.00
#
_symmetry.space_group_name_H-M   'P 1'
#
loop_
_entity.id
_entity.type
_entity.pdbx_description
1 polymer ?
#
loop_
_entity_poly.entity_id
_entity_poly.type
_entity_poly.pdbx_seq_one_letter_code
_entity_poly.pdbx_strand_id
1 'polypeptide(L)'
;MIVTRHISLDNDCIQKMEPYVEKHKGNFSAAIREIIDRAGKNSELENISTIDNTLFKWMLNETDGLLVPDNVLDDLIDPMLINSMGKLEDYLKKKFSELEWDVDISLKCDNDVSASDVLIEVKGSPQKIRFISRILAQYIVKNSPEHSPLEISSVFNLDGCIRVELSKSNKKQGYNSLIASFGGLNEVIQAIRSRPVFWKSIINGHLLSNYNMVTVHRNYFEDLLSGKVPMGEITIETLAKKPIGEIPLKEMLSLIKEVYETSRVVDRVEVDRENLILFHNYRNKEVIDKLKTSIVTLLEANGHLYDAKSTANMVVLTHRPDVGIRINEIVSNLKISNSRVDQDLIMFMAFLKGLKNIPDIPVSLTALGRRIGVSLMHEYEKENNIKSWEFQNFQKALEIIDTKLHRESEWKADGKNLLYTVKKCNIVAEGNTVDKYICHTIRETFKGAMNHAFGNRAELDIKKLLSHGDNCCEVLIRVP
;
A
#
# COMPACT_ATOMS: atom_id res chain seq x y z
N MET A 1 -0.31 -76.11 1.98
CA MET A 1 -1.16 -76.04 0.77
C MET A 1 -1.22 -74.58 0.36
N ILE A 2 -0.53 -74.19 -0.72
CA ILE A 2 -0.56 -72.82 -1.24
C ILE A 2 -1.81 -72.73 -2.11
N VAL A 3 -2.80 -71.94 -1.67
CA VAL A 3 -4.02 -71.70 -2.45
C VAL A 3 -3.75 -70.52 -3.37
N THR A 4 -3.49 -70.78 -4.64
CA THR A 4 -3.40 -69.74 -5.69
C THR A 4 -4.80 -69.40 -6.18
N ARG A 5 -5.21 -68.14 -5.99
CA ARG A 5 -6.43 -67.58 -6.59
C ARG A 5 -6.01 -66.70 -7.76
N HIS A 6 -6.60 -66.96 -8.94
CA HIS A 6 -6.41 -66.11 -10.10
C HIS A 6 -7.39 -64.94 -10.03
N ILE A 7 -6.88 -63.72 -10.18
CA ILE A 7 -7.67 -62.50 -10.23
C ILE A 7 -7.46 -61.91 -11.62
N SER A 8 -8.55 -61.70 -12.35
CA SER A 8 -8.53 -60.96 -13.61
C SER A 8 -8.65 -59.48 -13.32
N LEU A 9 -7.74 -58.68 -13.86
CA LEU A 9 -7.76 -57.22 -13.76
C LEU A 9 -8.15 -56.65 -15.12
N ASP A 10 -9.03 -55.65 -15.12
CA ASP A 10 -9.33 -54.87 -16.31
C ASP A 10 -8.20 -53.87 -16.62
N ASN A 11 -8.24 -53.27 -17.81
CA ASN A 11 -7.21 -52.33 -18.24
C ASN A 11 -7.15 -51.08 -17.35
N ASP A 12 -8.27 -50.67 -16.76
CA ASP A 12 -8.32 -49.53 -15.83
C ASP A 12 -7.56 -49.84 -14.54
N CYS A 13 -7.68 -51.07 -14.01
CA CYS A 13 -6.89 -51.55 -12.88
C CYS A 13 -5.40 -51.62 -13.23
N ILE A 14 -5.04 -52.02 -14.45
CA ILE A 14 -3.64 -52.07 -14.89
C ILE A 14 -3.04 -50.66 -14.96
N GLN A 15 -3.75 -49.68 -15.54
CA GLN A 15 -3.30 -48.29 -15.59
C GLN A 15 -3.10 -47.69 -14.19
N LYS A 16 -3.97 -48.01 -13.23
CA LYS A 16 -3.83 -47.55 -11.83
C LYS A 16 -2.59 -48.11 -11.13
N MET A 17 -2.14 -49.29 -11.55
CA MET A 17 -0.96 -49.96 -10.97
C MET A 17 0.36 -49.50 -11.60
N GLU A 18 0.33 -49.02 -12.84
CA GLU A 18 1.50 -48.61 -13.63
C GLU A 18 2.49 -47.70 -12.86
N PRO A 19 2.08 -46.60 -12.21
CA PRO A 19 3.03 -45.74 -11.48
C PRO A 19 3.71 -46.46 -10.29
N TYR A 20 3.02 -47.40 -9.65
CA TYR A 20 3.59 -48.20 -8.55
C TYR A 20 4.55 -49.25 -9.09
N VAL A 21 4.24 -49.84 -10.24
CA VAL A 21 5.10 -50.82 -10.91
C VAL A 21 6.38 -50.15 -11.40
N GLU A 22 6.29 -48.95 -11.99
CA GLU A 22 7.46 -48.15 -12.39
C GLU A 22 8.34 -47.78 -11.19
N LYS A 23 7.72 -47.29 -10.11
CA LYS A 23 8.41 -46.98 -8.84
C LYS A 23 9.19 -48.17 -8.29
N HIS A 24 8.65 -49.38 -8.42
CA HIS A 24 9.28 -50.63 -8.00
C HIS A 24 10.06 -51.35 -9.12
N LYS A 25 10.44 -50.63 -10.19
CA LYS A 25 11.28 -51.13 -11.30
C LYS A 25 10.74 -52.42 -11.93
N GLY A 26 9.43 -52.50 -12.14
CA GLY A 26 8.75 -53.66 -12.72
C GLY A 26 8.35 -54.75 -11.73
N ASN A 27 8.63 -54.61 -10.43
CA ASN A 27 8.25 -55.60 -9.43
C ASN A 27 6.76 -55.46 -9.02
N PHE A 28 5.91 -56.21 -9.72
CA PHE A 28 4.46 -56.26 -9.47
C PHE A 28 4.09 -56.68 -8.04
N SER A 29 4.83 -57.58 -7.42
CA SER A 29 4.52 -58.04 -6.05
C SER A 29 4.82 -56.95 -5.01
N ALA A 30 5.88 -56.17 -5.21
CA ALA A 30 6.20 -55.02 -4.36
C ALA A 30 5.20 -53.88 -4.57
N ALA A 31 4.82 -53.61 -5.83
CA ALA A 31 3.79 -52.63 -6.16
C ALA A 31 2.43 -53.00 -5.53
N ILE A 32 1.99 -54.26 -5.66
CA ILE A 32 0.76 -54.75 -5.04
C ILE A 32 0.83 -54.68 -3.51
N ARG A 33 1.96 -55.02 -2.89
CA ARG A 33 2.11 -54.88 -1.42
C ARG A 33 2.04 -53.42 -0.98
N GLU A 34 2.64 -52.49 -1.70
CA GLU A 34 2.51 -51.05 -1.40
C GLU A 34 1.07 -50.57 -1.58
N ILE A 35 0.39 -51.01 -2.65
CA ILE A 35 -1.02 -50.70 -2.90
C ILE A 35 -1.90 -51.27 -1.77
N ILE A 36 -1.64 -52.50 -1.33
CA ILE A 36 -2.37 -53.14 -0.22
C ILE A 36 -2.04 -52.47 1.11
N ASP A 37 -0.80 -52.09 1.39
CA ASP A 37 -0.43 -51.37 2.62
C ASP A 37 -1.07 -49.97 2.66
N ARG A 38 -1.13 -49.27 1.51
CA ARG A 38 -1.85 -47.99 1.39
C ARG A 38 -3.37 -48.18 1.50
N ALA A 39 -3.91 -49.17 0.82
CA ALA A 39 -5.33 -49.50 0.88
C ALA A 39 -5.74 -50.00 2.28
N GLY A 40 -4.85 -50.68 3.00
CA GLY A 40 -5.02 -51.15 4.37
C GLY A 40 -4.95 -50.02 5.39
N LYS A 41 -4.13 -49.00 5.12
CA LYS A 41 -4.20 -47.71 5.85
C LYS A 41 -5.48 -46.95 5.53
N ASN A 42 -5.97 -47.04 4.30
CA ASN A 42 -7.24 -46.45 3.89
C ASN A 42 -8.47 -47.32 4.24
N SER A 43 -8.32 -48.58 4.65
CA SER A 43 -9.44 -49.45 5.07
C SER A 43 -9.98 -49.09 6.45
N GLU A 44 -9.44 -48.06 7.09
CA GLU A 44 -10.14 -47.32 8.15
C GLU A 44 -11.37 -46.54 7.64
N LEU A 45 -11.67 -46.59 6.34
CA LEU A 45 -12.90 -46.05 5.73
C LEU A 45 -14.22 -46.69 6.21
N GLU A 46 -14.20 -47.74 7.04
CA GLU A 46 -15.42 -48.22 7.75
C GLU A 46 -15.68 -47.50 9.09
N ASN A 47 -14.79 -46.61 9.54
CA ASN A 47 -15.01 -45.77 10.72
C ASN A 47 -15.17 -44.28 10.33
N ILE A 48 -16.12 -43.96 9.42
CA ILE A 48 -16.62 -42.58 9.33
C ILE A 48 -17.38 -42.31 10.63
N SER A 49 -16.65 -41.81 11.63
CA SER A 49 -17.27 -41.32 12.85
C SER A 49 -18.08 -40.09 12.50
N THR A 50 -19.40 -40.22 12.58
CA THR A 50 -20.31 -39.08 12.42
C THR A 50 -20.04 -38.10 13.56
N ILE A 51 -19.56 -36.91 13.21
CA ILE A 51 -19.34 -35.82 14.16
C ILE A 51 -20.63 -35.00 14.25
N ASP A 52 -21.07 -34.69 15.46
CA ASP A 52 -22.20 -33.78 15.67
C ASP A 52 -21.96 -32.44 14.96
N ASN A 53 -22.99 -31.87 14.33
CA ASN A 53 -22.87 -30.66 13.54
C ASN A 53 -22.36 -29.45 14.37
N THR A 54 -22.68 -29.40 15.67
CA THR A 54 -22.18 -28.36 16.57
C THR A 54 -20.68 -28.50 16.78
N LEU A 55 -20.21 -29.73 17.02
CA LEU A 55 -18.78 -30.02 17.18
C LEU A 55 -18.02 -29.74 15.88
N PHE A 56 -18.59 -30.11 14.74
CA PHE A 56 -18.00 -29.83 13.44
C PHE A 56 -17.87 -28.32 13.18
N LYS A 57 -18.93 -27.55 13.42
CA LYS A 57 -18.89 -26.08 13.30
C LYS A 57 -17.84 -25.45 14.22
N TRP A 58 -17.72 -25.94 15.45
CA TRP A 58 -16.67 -25.48 16.36
C TRP A 58 -15.27 -25.77 15.79
N MET A 59 -15.00 -26.99 15.30
CA MET A 59 -13.72 -27.32 14.66
C MET A 59 -13.40 -26.43 13.45
N LEU A 60 -14.40 -26.12 12.62
CA LEU A 60 -14.22 -25.21 11.48
C LEU A 60 -13.87 -23.79 11.92
N ASN A 61 -14.47 -23.31 13.02
CA ASN A 61 -14.14 -22.00 13.58
C ASN A 61 -12.72 -21.96 14.17
N GLU A 62 -12.32 -22.96 14.94
CA GLU A 62 -10.99 -23.02 15.57
C GLU A 62 -9.85 -23.19 14.56
N THR A 63 -10.16 -23.72 13.37
CA THR A 63 -9.19 -23.89 12.29
C THR A 63 -9.28 -22.80 11.23
N ASP A 64 -10.13 -21.79 11.40
CA ASP A 64 -10.21 -20.68 10.45
C ASP A 64 -8.87 -19.92 10.40
N GLY A 65 -8.46 -19.50 9.21
CA GLY A 65 -7.17 -18.85 8.99
C GLY A 65 -5.92 -19.75 9.10
N LEU A 66 -6.08 -21.08 9.25
CA LEU A 66 -4.99 -22.07 9.25
C LEU A 66 -5.00 -22.94 8.00
N LEU A 67 -3.86 -23.06 7.30
CA LEU A 67 -3.70 -24.06 6.23
C LEU A 67 -3.72 -25.48 6.81
N VAL A 68 -4.21 -26.43 6.01
CA VAL A 68 -4.23 -27.85 6.39
C VAL A 68 -2.79 -28.39 6.33
N PRO A 69 -2.30 -29.17 7.31
CA PRO A 69 -0.99 -29.79 7.22
C PRO A 69 -0.83 -30.65 5.95
N ASP A 70 0.33 -30.60 5.31
CA ASP A 70 0.54 -31.26 4.02
C ASP A 70 0.26 -32.76 4.03
N ASN A 71 0.61 -33.46 5.12
CA ASN A 71 0.32 -34.87 5.30
C ASN A 71 -1.19 -35.14 5.35
N VAL A 72 -1.95 -34.30 6.06
CA VAL A 72 -3.41 -34.42 6.15
C VAL A 72 -4.06 -34.12 4.80
N LEU A 73 -3.51 -33.17 4.04
CA LEU A 73 -4.00 -32.85 2.70
C LEU A 73 -3.75 -33.99 1.71
N ASP A 74 -2.57 -34.61 1.75
CA ASP A 74 -2.21 -35.74 0.89
C ASP A 74 -2.99 -37.01 1.24
N ASP A 75 -3.31 -37.22 2.52
CA ASP A 75 -4.21 -38.29 2.97
C ASP A 75 -5.65 -38.03 2.53
N LEU A 76 -6.08 -36.77 2.49
CA LEU A 76 -7.43 -36.39 2.05
C LEU A 76 -7.61 -36.51 0.53
N ILE A 77 -6.59 -36.11 -0.25
CA ILE A 77 -6.61 -36.07 -1.70
C ILE A 77 -5.29 -36.65 -2.20
N ASP A 78 -5.28 -37.93 -2.61
CA ASP A 78 -4.06 -38.58 -3.08
C ASP A 78 -3.62 -38.01 -4.44
N PRO A 79 -2.49 -37.27 -4.50
CA PRO A 79 -2.03 -36.65 -5.74
C PRO A 79 -1.62 -37.66 -6.81
N MET A 80 -1.39 -38.92 -6.44
CA MET A 80 -1.09 -39.98 -7.42
C MET A 80 -2.35 -40.49 -8.13
N LEU A 81 -3.53 -40.34 -7.52
CA LEU A 81 -4.80 -40.78 -8.08
C LEU A 81 -5.52 -39.67 -8.85
N ILE A 82 -5.28 -38.41 -8.47
CA ILE A 82 -5.92 -37.23 -9.04
C ILE A 82 -4.96 -36.54 -10.02
N ASN A 83 -5.06 -36.92 -11.30
CA ASN A 83 -4.19 -36.41 -12.37
C ASN A 83 -4.84 -35.36 -13.30
N SER A 84 -6.06 -34.90 -12.98
CA SER A 84 -6.74 -33.83 -13.73
C SER A 84 -7.75 -33.08 -12.86
N MET A 85 -8.13 -31.87 -13.26
CA MET A 85 -9.08 -31.02 -12.52
C MET A 85 -10.49 -31.60 -12.49
N GLY A 86 -10.95 -32.18 -13.59
CA GLY A 86 -12.24 -32.88 -13.65
C GLY A 86 -12.31 -34.04 -12.67
N LYS A 87 -11.25 -34.86 -12.58
CA LYS A 87 -11.18 -35.94 -11.59
C LYS A 87 -11.16 -35.43 -10.15
N LEU A 88 -10.48 -34.30 -9.91
CA LEU A 88 -10.49 -33.65 -8.59
C LEU A 88 -11.91 -33.21 -8.20
N GLU A 89 -12.64 -32.57 -9.13
CA GLU A 89 -14.02 -32.14 -8.91
C GLU A 89 -14.93 -33.33 -8.60
N ASP A 90 -14.88 -34.38 -9.43
CA ASP A 90 -15.71 -35.58 -9.24
C ASP A 90 -15.39 -36.32 -7.93
N TYR A 91 -14.11 -36.46 -7.60
CA TYR A 91 -13.67 -37.09 -6.35
C TYR A 91 -14.22 -36.36 -5.13
N LEU A 92 -14.09 -35.02 -5.12
CA LEU A 92 -14.52 -34.21 -3.98
C LEU A 92 -16.03 -34.10 -3.88
N LYS A 93 -16.75 -33.98 -5.00
CA LYS A 93 -18.23 -34.04 -4.99
C LYS A 93 -18.73 -35.34 -4.39
N LYS A 94 -18.16 -36.47 -4.81
CA LYS A 94 -18.50 -37.78 -4.25
C LYS A 94 -18.21 -37.82 -2.75
N LYS A 95 -16.99 -37.45 -2.35
CA LYS A 95 -16.55 -37.50 -0.94
C LYS A 95 -17.38 -36.61 -0.02
N PHE A 96 -17.68 -35.37 -0.42
CA PHE A 96 -18.47 -34.46 0.39
C PHE A 96 -19.97 -34.78 0.40
N SER A 97 -20.47 -35.44 -0.65
CA SER A 97 -21.81 -36.03 -0.67
C SER A 97 -21.93 -37.18 0.34
N GLU A 98 -20.94 -38.09 0.36
CA GLU A 98 -20.86 -39.19 1.34
C GLU A 98 -20.77 -38.69 2.80
N LEU A 99 -20.18 -37.52 3.01
CA LEU A 99 -20.08 -36.88 4.32
C LEU A 99 -21.28 -35.99 4.67
N GLU A 100 -22.28 -35.86 3.78
CA GLU A 100 -23.45 -35.00 3.95
C GLU A 100 -23.09 -33.53 4.28
N TRP A 101 -22.02 -33.02 3.66
CA TRP A 101 -21.56 -31.66 3.93
C TRP A 101 -22.44 -30.57 3.29
N ASP A 102 -23.30 -30.94 2.33
CA ASP A 102 -24.22 -30.04 1.61
C ASP A 102 -23.47 -28.86 0.98
N VAL A 103 -22.55 -29.19 0.09
CA VAL A 103 -21.70 -28.24 -0.64
C VAL A 103 -21.65 -28.61 -2.11
N ASP A 104 -21.82 -27.61 -2.97
CA ASP A 104 -21.67 -27.72 -4.42
C ASP A 104 -20.32 -27.10 -4.84
N ILE A 105 -19.58 -27.80 -5.70
CA ILE A 105 -18.23 -27.43 -6.14
C ILE A 105 -18.23 -27.38 -7.66
N SER A 106 -17.60 -26.37 -8.25
CA SER A 106 -17.32 -26.31 -9.67
C SER A 106 -15.89 -25.84 -9.90
N LEU A 107 -15.13 -26.57 -10.71
CA LEU A 107 -13.79 -26.19 -11.14
C LEU A 107 -13.85 -25.88 -12.64
N LYS A 108 -13.40 -24.69 -13.03
CA LYS A 108 -13.25 -24.30 -14.44
C LYS A 108 -11.79 -23.99 -14.70
N CYS A 109 -11.22 -24.60 -15.72
CA CYS A 109 -9.83 -24.38 -16.10
C CYS A 109 -9.68 -24.31 -17.61
N ASP A 110 -8.61 -23.63 -18.06
CA ASP A 110 -8.20 -23.57 -19.46
C ASP A 110 -7.70 -24.93 -19.98
N ASN A 111 -7.01 -25.71 -19.13
CA ASN A 111 -6.51 -27.04 -19.44
C ASN A 111 -6.64 -27.97 -18.23
N ASP A 112 -7.23 -29.15 -18.44
CA ASP A 112 -7.58 -30.10 -17.36
C ASP A 112 -6.37 -30.72 -16.67
N VAL A 113 -5.20 -30.77 -17.33
CA VAL A 113 -3.97 -31.42 -16.82
C VAL A 113 -2.88 -30.41 -16.46
N SER A 114 -2.79 -29.31 -17.23
CA SER A 114 -1.75 -28.29 -17.12
C SER A 114 -2.41 -26.91 -17.14
N ALA A 115 -3.26 -26.62 -16.15
CA ALA A 115 -3.98 -25.36 -16.07
C ALA A 115 -3.02 -24.17 -15.90
N SER A 116 -3.27 -23.10 -16.65
CA SER A 116 -2.67 -21.78 -16.42
C SER A 116 -3.65 -20.85 -15.70
N ASP A 117 -4.95 -21.10 -15.82
CA ASP A 117 -6.00 -20.36 -15.15
C ASP A 117 -7.04 -21.34 -14.57
N VAL A 118 -7.41 -21.14 -13.31
CA VAL A 118 -8.41 -21.96 -12.61
C VAL A 118 -9.38 -21.06 -11.84
N LEU A 119 -10.68 -21.30 -12.03
CA LEU A 119 -11.75 -20.73 -11.22
C LEU A 119 -12.38 -21.83 -10.38
N ILE A 120 -12.33 -21.65 -9.07
CA ILE A 120 -13.00 -22.49 -8.08
C ILE A 120 -14.28 -21.77 -7.65
N GLU A 121 -15.43 -22.41 -7.78
CA GLU A 121 -16.70 -21.93 -7.20
C GLU A 121 -17.20 -22.95 -6.17
N VAL A 122 -17.44 -22.51 -4.93
CA VAL A 122 -17.94 -23.36 -3.84
C VAL A 122 -19.19 -22.74 -3.23
N LYS A 123 -20.31 -23.44 -3.23
CA LYS A 123 -21.61 -22.97 -2.72
C LYS A 123 -22.11 -23.82 -1.56
N GLY A 124 -22.76 -23.19 -0.59
CA GLY A 124 -23.27 -23.84 0.61
C GLY A 124 -23.14 -22.97 1.86
N SER A 125 -23.09 -23.59 3.04
CA SER A 125 -22.99 -22.84 4.30
C SER A 125 -21.63 -22.14 4.49
N PRO A 126 -21.59 -20.89 5.02
CA PRO A 126 -20.38 -20.04 5.01
C PRO A 126 -19.10 -20.67 5.58
N GLN A 127 -19.18 -21.37 6.72
CA GLN A 127 -18.02 -22.01 7.36
C GLN A 127 -17.48 -23.18 6.54
N LYS A 128 -18.37 -24.02 5.99
CA LYS A 128 -17.99 -25.19 5.19
C LYS A 128 -17.38 -24.77 3.86
N ILE A 129 -18.00 -23.82 3.16
CA ILE A 129 -17.48 -23.35 1.87
C ILE A 129 -16.10 -22.72 2.03
N ARG A 130 -15.86 -21.96 3.11
CA ARG A 130 -14.54 -21.38 3.37
C ARG A 130 -13.47 -22.43 3.62
N PHE A 131 -13.80 -23.46 4.40
CA PHE A 131 -12.91 -24.59 4.66
C PHE A 131 -12.55 -25.35 3.38
N ILE A 132 -13.55 -25.62 2.53
CA ILE A 132 -13.38 -26.37 1.28
C ILE A 132 -12.63 -25.55 0.24
N SER A 133 -12.95 -24.26 0.06
CA SER A 133 -12.22 -23.36 -0.83
C SER A 133 -10.73 -23.30 -0.47
N ARG A 134 -10.41 -23.29 0.84
CA ARG A 134 -9.02 -23.36 1.31
C ARG A 134 -8.34 -24.68 0.93
N ILE A 135 -8.99 -25.82 1.19
CA ILE A 135 -8.43 -27.15 0.84
C ILE A 135 -8.16 -27.23 -0.66
N LEU A 136 -9.13 -26.83 -1.49
CA LEU A 136 -9.02 -26.84 -2.94
C LEU A 136 -7.89 -25.95 -3.43
N ALA A 137 -7.86 -24.69 -2.99
CA ALA A 137 -6.81 -23.75 -3.39
C ALA A 137 -5.43 -24.25 -2.95
N GLN A 138 -5.31 -24.76 -1.72
CA GLN A 138 -4.06 -25.31 -1.20
C GLN A 138 -3.59 -26.52 -2.00
N TYR A 139 -4.48 -27.47 -2.29
CA TYR A 139 -4.17 -28.65 -3.09
C TYR A 139 -3.70 -28.27 -4.49
N ILE A 140 -4.39 -27.34 -5.15
CA ILE A 140 -4.09 -26.90 -6.52
C ILE A 140 -2.74 -26.17 -6.57
N VAL A 141 -2.49 -25.22 -5.66
CA VAL A 141 -1.21 -24.49 -5.62
C VAL A 141 -0.03 -25.42 -5.27
N LYS A 142 -0.22 -26.36 -4.35
CA LYS A 142 0.82 -27.34 -3.98
C LYS A 142 1.18 -28.24 -5.18
N ASN A 143 0.16 -28.80 -5.83
CA ASN A 143 0.31 -29.80 -6.89
C ASN A 143 0.35 -29.24 -8.32
N SER A 144 0.30 -27.91 -8.50
CA SER A 144 0.44 -27.30 -9.81
C SER A 144 1.80 -27.67 -10.44
N PRO A 145 1.87 -28.01 -11.74
CA PRO A 145 3.11 -28.45 -12.38
C PRO A 145 4.24 -27.42 -12.28
N GLU A 146 5.50 -27.87 -12.23
CA GLU A 146 6.68 -26.98 -12.15
C GLU A 146 6.78 -25.98 -13.32
N HIS A 147 6.28 -26.35 -14.50
CA HIS A 147 6.26 -25.51 -15.70
C HIS A 147 5.03 -24.58 -15.77
N SER A 148 4.05 -24.77 -14.87
CA SER A 148 2.88 -23.91 -14.71
C SER A 148 2.45 -23.80 -13.24
N PRO A 149 3.27 -23.18 -12.37
CA PRO A 149 2.87 -22.95 -10.99
C PRO A 149 1.68 -22.00 -10.92
N LEU A 150 0.75 -22.21 -9.99
CA LEU A 150 -0.43 -21.35 -9.82
C LEU A 150 -0.32 -20.53 -8.53
N GLU A 151 -0.85 -19.31 -8.57
CA GLU A 151 -1.10 -18.46 -7.40
C GLU A 151 -2.57 -18.08 -7.30
N ILE A 152 -3.04 -17.74 -6.11
CA ILE A 152 -4.36 -17.14 -5.92
C ILE A 152 -4.29 -15.68 -6.34
N SER A 153 -5.04 -15.32 -7.38
CA SER A 153 -5.14 -13.96 -7.88
C SER A 153 -6.25 -13.17 -7.17
N SER A 154 -7.36 -13.83 -6.83
CA SER A 154 -8.47 -13.20 -6.12
C SER A 154 -9.33 -14.20 -5.33
N VAL A 155 -9.98 -13.69 -4.28
CA VAL A 155 -11.00 -14.43 -3.52
C VAL A 155 -12.22 -13.53 -3.35
N PHE A 156 -13.36 -13.95 -3.89
CA PHE A 156 -14.64 -13.27 -3.74
C PHE A 156 -15.54 -14.06 -2.80
N ASN A 157 -16.05 -13.40 -1.77
CA ASN A 157 -17.06 -13.96 -0.88
C ASN A 157 -18.41 -13.32 -1.19
N LEU A 158 -19.30 -14.11 -1.76
CA LEU A 158 -20.70 -13.77 -2.06
C LEU A 158 -21.60 -14.54 -1.09
N ASP A 159 -22.82 -14.08 -0.88
CA ASP A 159 -23.74 -14.75 0.05
C ASP A 159 -23.97 -16.21 -0.39
N GLY A 160 -23.55 -17.15 0.47
CA GLY A 160 -23.58 -18.59 0.21
C GLY A 160 -22.62 -19.12 -0.87
N CYS A 161 -21.64 -18.33 -1.34
CA CYS A 161 -20.72 -18.73 -2.41
C CYS A 161 -19.32 -18.10 -2.26
N ILE A 162 -18.26 -18.91 -2.33
CA ILE A 162 -16.89 -18.42 -2.45
C ILE A 162 -16.35 -18.73 -3.84
N ARG A 163 -15.75 -17.72 -4.48
CA ARG A 163 -15.02 -17.85 -5.74
C ARG A 163 -13.54 -17.60 -5.49
N VAL A 164 -12.69 -18.50 -5.97
CA VAL A 164 -11.24 -18.34 -5.93
C VAL A 164 -10.73 -18.40 -7.35
N GLU A 165 -10.04 -17.35 -7.78
CA GLU A 165 -9.37 -17.31 -9.06
C GLU A 165 -7.88 -17.60 -8.82
N LEU A 166 -7.33 -18.47 -9.65
CA LEU A 166 -5.92 -18.79 -9.69
C LEU A 166 -5.38 -18.57 -11.09
N SER A 167 -4.17 -18.04 -11.17
CA SER A 167 -3.48 -17.76 -12.43
C SER A 167 -2.01 -18.18 -12.35
N LYS A 168 -1.39 -18.38 -13.51
CA LYS A 168 0.00 -18.80 -13.64
C LYS A 168 0.97 -17.80 -13.00
N SER A 169 1.92 -18.33 -12.23
CA SER A 169 2.92 -17.58 -11.49
C SER A 169 4.15 -18.46 -11.20
N ASN A 170 4.84 -18.25 -10.07
CA ASN A 170 5.89 -19.11 -9.55
C ASN A 170 5.51 -19.71 -8.18
N LYS A 171 6.18 -20.80 -7.79
CA LYS A 171 5.92 -21.53 -6.53
C LYS A 171 5.96 -20.64 -5.28
N LYS A 172 6.87 -19.67 -5.23
CA LYS A 172 7.02 -18.76 -4.08
C LYS A 172 5.80 -17.84 -3.95
N GLN A 173 5.37 -17.23 -5.04
CA GLN A 173 4.18 -16.39 -5.04
C GLN A 173 2.92 -17.21 -4.80
N GLY A 174 2.85 -18.43 -5.33
CA GLY A 174 1.80 -19.41 -5.02
C GLY A 174 1.64 -19.62 -3.52
N TYR A 175 2.71 -20.00 -2.81
CA TYR A 175 2.68 -20.18 -1.37
C TYR A 175 2.32 -18.88 -0.60
N ASN A 176 2.89 -17.74 -0.99
CA ASN A 176 2.58 -16.46 -0.35
C ASN A 176 1.10 -16.06 -0.52
N SER A 177 0.53 -16.30 -1.70
CA SER A 177 -0.88 -16.01 -1.99
C SER A 177 -1.83 -16.88 -1.17
N LEU A 178 -1.46 -18.14 -0.90
CA LEU A 178 -2.20 -19.03 0.01
C LEU A 178 -2.21 -18.51 1.44
N ILE A 179 -1.04 -18.12 1.96
CA ILE A 179 -0.91 -17.59 3.32
C ILE A 179 -1.73 -16.30 3.45
N ALA A 180 -1.63 -15.40 2.48
CA ALA A 180 -2.39 -14.15 2.47
C ALA A 180 -3.91 -14.36 2.43
N SER A 181 -4.39 -15.36 1.67
CA SER A 181 -5.83 -15.58 1.45
C SER A 181 -6.49 -16.44 2.53
N PHE A 182 -5.80 -17.48 2.99
CA PHE A 182 -6.39 -18.52 3.85
C PHE A 182 -5.54 -18.91 5.08
N GLY A 183 -4.29 -18.46 5.16
CA GLY A 183 -3.31 -18.89 6.16
C GLY A 183 -2.82 -17.80 7.11
N GLY A 184 -3.59 -16.72 7.29
CA GLY A 184 -3.16 -15.54 8.07
C GLY A 184 -2.77 -15.82 9.53
N LEU A 185 -3.17 -16.95 10.10
CA LEU A 185 -2.80 -17.36 11.46
C LEU A 185 -1.69 -18.42 11.50
N ASN A 186 -1.21 -18.93 10.36
CA ASN A 186 -0.22 -20.01 10.31
C ASN A 186 1.05 -19.65 11.10
N GLU A 187 1.66 -18.51 10.77
CA GLU A 187 2.91 -18.07 11.40
C GLU A 187 2.72 -17.78 12.89
N VAL A 188 1.58 -17.17 13.27
CA VAL A 188 1.25 -16.85 14.67
C VAL A 188 1.10 -18.12 15.49
N ILE A 189 0.29 -19.08 15.03
CA ILE A 189 0.07 -20.34 15.75
C ILE A 189 1.36 -21.16 15.80
N GLN A 190 2.16 -21.18 14.72
CA GLN A 190 3.48 -21.81 14.72
C GLN A 190 4.41 -21.16 15.76
N ALA A 191 4.46 -19.84 15.83
CA ALA A 191 5.26 -19.11 16.82
C ALA A 191 4.81 -19.45 18.26
N ILE A 192 3.50 -19.48 18.52
CA ILE A 192 2.95 -19.86 19.83
C ILE A 192 3.32 -21.30 20.20
N ARG A 193 3.10 -22.25 19.28
CA ARG A 193 3.41 -23.66 19.47
C ARG A 193 4.90 -23.93 19.65
N SER A 194 5.77 -23.15 19.02
CA SER A 194 7.23 -23.30 19.14
C SER A 194 7.77 -22.92 20.54
N ARG A 195 7.09 -22.01 21.25
CA ARG A 195 7.52 -21.51 22.57
C ARG A 195 6.32 -21.28 23.51
N PRO A 196 5.58 -22.33 23.88
CA PRO A 196 4.30 -22.19 24.57
C PRO A 196 4.43 -21.56 25.96
N VAL A 197 5.49 -21.90 26.71
CA VAL A 197 5.74 -21.35 28.05
C VAL A 197 5.96 -19.84 27.99
N PHE A 198 6.73 -19.36 27.01
CA PHE A 198 7.00 -17.95 26.81
C PHE A 198 5.71 -17.19 26.49
N TRP A 199 4.99 -17.60 25.44
CA TRP A 199 3.77 -16.91 25.00
C TRP A 199 2.66 -16.95 26.05
N LYS A 200 2.48 -18.07 26.75
CA LYS A 200 1.54 -18.16 27.87
C LYS A 200 1.87 -17.14 28.96
N SER A 201 3.15 -16.97 29.28
CA SER A 201 3.58 -15.99 30.30
C SER A 201 3.32 -14.55 29.87
N ILE A 202 3.64 -14.21 28.61
CA ILE A 202 3.39 -12.88 28.04
C ILE A 202 1.90 -12.55 27.99
N ILE A 203 1.08 -13.47 27.45
CA ILE A 203 -0.37 -13.31 27.36
C ILE A 203 -0.98 -13.13 28.75
N ASN A 204 -0.61 -13.98 29.71
CA ASN A 204 -1.09 -13.85 31.09
C ASN A 204 -0.67 -12.52 31.73
N GLY A 205 0.54 -12.03 31.46
CA GLY A 205 1.00 -10.72 31.94
C GLY A 205 0.14 -9.56 31.42
N HIS A 206 -0.19 -9.57 30.12
CA HIS A 206 -1.11 -8.58 29.54
C HIS A 206 -2.53 -8.71 30.11
N LEU A 207 -3.06 -9.92 30.27
CA LEU A 207 -4.40 -10.14 30.84
C LEU A 207 -4.50 -9.66 32.29
N LEU A 208 -3.53 -10.02 33.14
CA LEU A 208 -3.51 -9.63 34.56
C LEU A 208 -3.36 -8.12 34.75
N SER A 209 -2.72 -7.43 33.80
CA SER A 209 -2.57 -5.97 33.82
C SER A 209 -3.74 -5.22 33.15
N ASN A 210 -4.78 -5.92 32.70
CA ASN A 210 -5.84 -5.36 31.85
C ASN A 210 -5.27 -4.56 30.67
N TYR A 211 -4.27 -5.14 30.00
CA TYR A 211 -3.54 -4.57 28.88
C TYR A 211 -2.87 -3.21 29.17
N ASN A 212 -2.52 -2.93 30.43
CA ASN A 212 -1.72 -1.75 30.84
C ASN A 212 -0.21 -2.02 30.88
N MET A 213 0.26 -3.10 30.26
CA MET A 213 1.68 -3.39 30.10
C MET A 213 2.18 -2.89 28.73
N VAL A 214 3.33 -2.23 28.74
CA VAL A 214 4.03 -1.77 27.53
C VAL A 214 5.00 -2.85 27.07
N THR A 215 4.94 -3.23 25.80
CA THR A 215 5.80 -4.26 25.19
C THR A 215 6.60 -3.65 24.04
N VAL A 216 7.90 -3.45 24.25
CA VAL A 216 8.79 -2.73 23.34
C VAL A 216 10.05 -3.52 23.01
N HIS A 217 10.69 -3.15 21.91
CA HIS A 217 12.00 -3.69 21.55
C HIS A 217 13.06 -3.36 22.61
N ARG A 218 14.08 -4.23 22.76
CA ARG A 218 15.14 -4.08 23.77
C ARG A 218 15.84 -2.72 23.69
N ASN A 219 16.15 -2.25 22.48
CA ASN A 219 16.84 -0.98 22.29
C ASN A 219 15.97 0.22 22.71
N TYR A 220 14.66 0.15 22.50
CA TYR A 220 13.73 1.18 22.99
C TYR A 220 13.77 1.25 24.52
N PHE A 221 13.81 0.09 25.19
CA PHE A 221 13.96 0.00 26.64
C PHE A 221 15.33 0.49 27.13
N GLU A 222 16.40 0.21 26.39
CA GLU A 222 17.76 0.69 26.68
C GLU A 222 17.87 2.22 26.60
N ASP A 223 17.25 2.83 25.59
CA ASP A 223 17.19 4.29 25.46
C ASP A 223 16.45 4.92 26.64
N LEU A 224 15.34 4.32 27.08
CA LEU A 224 14.62 4.76 28.28
C LEU A 224 15.52 4.68 29.54
N LEU A 225 16.25 3.57 29.73
CA LEU A 225 17.14 3.40 30.88
C LEU A 225 18.33 4.37 30.87
N SER A 226 18.81 4.76 29.68
CA SER A 226 19.89 5.74 29.52
C SER A 226 19.40 7.20 29.56
N GLY A 227 18.10 7.43 29.76
CA GLY A 227 17.51 8.77 29.82
C GLY A 227 17.38 9.45 28.46
N LYS A 228 17.63 8.73 27.36
CA LYS A 228 17.43 9.21 25.99
C LYS A 228 15.95 9.17 25.63
N VAL A 229 15.58 9.91 24.58
CA VAL A 229 14.24 9.81 23.98
C VAL A 229 14.27 8.62 23.02
N PRO A 230 13.56 7.53 23.32
CA PRO A 230 13.59 6.35 22.48
C PRO A 230 12.85 6.63 21.17
N MET A 231 13.39 6.15 20.05
CA MET A 231 12.72 6.25 18.75
C MET A 231 12.34 4.83 18.35
N GLY A 232 11.06 4.59 18.04
CA GLY A 232 10.51 3.26 17.72
C GLY A 232 11.00 2.63 16.42
N GLU A 233 12.14 3.08 15.93
CA GLU A 233 12.65 2.96 14.56
C GLU A 233 12.80 1.51 14.14
N ILE A 234 13.50 0.71 14.95
CA ILE A 234 13.84 -0.68 14.62
C ILE A 234 12.59 -1.52 14.33
N THR A 235 11.51 -1.31 15.08
CA THR A 235 10.27 -2.07 14.88
C THR A 235 9.61 -1.65 13.56
N ILE A 236 9.58 -0.34 13.29
CA ILE A 236 9.00 0.23 12.07
C ILE A 236 9.79 -0.22 10.84
N GLU A 237 11.11 -0.12 10.85
CA GLU A 237 11.98 -0.55 9.74
C GLU A 237 11.87 -2.05 9.48
N THR A 238 11.76 -2.87 10.53
CA THR A 238 11.58 -4.32 10.41
C THR A 238 10.25 -4.66 9.74
N LEU A 239 9.17 -3.95 10.09
CA LEU A 239 7.86 -4.14 9.48
C LEU A 239 7.83 -3.64 8.02
N ALA A 240 8.40 -2.46 7.75
CA ALA A 240 8.48 -1.87 6.41
C ALA A 240 9.45 -2.60 5.47
N LYS A 241 10.44 -3.31 6.03
CA LYS A 241 11.59 -3.90 5.32
C LYS A 241 12.39 -2.86 4.54
N LYS A 242 12.41 -1.61 5.02
CA LYS A 242 13.07 -0.45 4.41
C LYS A 242 13.58 0.48 5.51
N PRO A 243 14.67 1.24 5.28
CA PRO A 243 15.10 2.30 6.18
C PRO A 243 14.04 3.39 6.33
N ILE A 244 13.98 4.05 7.50
CA ILE A 244 12.96 5.09 7.78
C ILE A 244 12.86 6.15 6.68
N GLY A 245 13.97 6.66 6.17
CA GLY A 245 13.97 7.72 5.15
C GLY A 245 13.38 7.29 3.80
N GLU A 246 13.18 6.00 3.56
CA GLU A 246 12.59 5.45 2.32
C GLU A 246 11.11 5.10 2.47
N ILE A 247 10.54 5.20 3.67
CA ILE A 247 9.14 4.84 3.94
C ILE A 247 8.24 6.02 3.51
N PRO A 248 7.29 5.82 2.57
CA PRO A 248 6.33 6.86 2.19
C PRO A 248 5.49 7.30 3.39
N LEU A 249 5.16 8.60 3.50
CA LEU A 249 4.45 9.15 4.66
C LEU A 249 3.19 8.35 5.02
N LYS A 250 2.33 8.03 4.06
CA LYS A 250 1.10 7.26 4.30
C LYS A 250 1.36 5.88 4.91
N GLU A 251 2.41 5.20 4.46
CA GLU A 251 2.88 3.93 5.02
C GLU A 251 3.42 4.16 6.45
N MET A 252 4.23 5.20 6.64
CA MET A 252 4.80 5.58 7.94
C MET A 252 3.74 5.86 9.00
N LEU A 253 2.70 6.65 8.68
CA LEU A 253 1.60 6.96 9.59
C LEU A 253 0.81 5.69 9.99
N SER A 254 0.67 4.74 9.06
CA SER A 254 0.00 3.46 9.32
C SER A 254 0.86 2.58 10.23
N LEU A 255 2.18 2.53 10.00
CA LEU A 255 3.13 1.80 10.84
C LEU A 255 3.25 2.41 12.25
N ILE A 256 3.26 3.74 12.38
CA ILE A 256 3.21 4.40 13.69
C ILE A 256 1.96 3.96 14.45
N LYS A 257 0.79 4.00 13.80
CA LYS A 257 -0.46 3.51 14.41
C LYS A 257 -0.33 2.06 14.87
N GLU A 258 0.10 1.16 13.98
CA GLU A 258 0.26 -0.25 14.29
C GLU A 258 1.23 -0.49 15.45
N VAL A 259 2.45 0.05 15.38
CA VAL A 259 3.50 -0.18 16.37
C VAL A 259 3.16 0.41 17.73
N TYR A 260 2.66 1.65 17.79
CA TYR A 260 2.41 2.32 19.06
C TYR A 260 1.15 1.79 19.77
N GLU A 261 0.12 1.38 19.03
CA GLU A 261 -1.07 0.73 19.63
C GLU A 261 -0.76 -0.70 20.09
N THR A 262 -0.06 -1.50 19.28
CA THR A 262 0.27 -2.90 19.63
C THR A 262 1.27 -3.01 20.77
N SER A 263 2.24 -2.09 20.85
CA SER A 263 3.18 -1.99 21.98
C SER A 263 2.55 -1.42 23.25
N ARG A 264 1.34 -0.86 23.16
CA ARG A 264 0.63 -0.15 24.24
C ARG A 264 1.40 1.07 24.77
N VAL A 265 2.37 1.59 24.01
CA VAL A 265 3.02 2.87 24.30
C VAL A 265 1.98 4.00 24.29
N VAL A 266 0.94 3.88 23.46
CA VAL A 266 -0.26 4.73 23.48
C VAL A 266 -1.51 3.87 23.45
N ASP A 267 -2.64 4.43 23.86
CA ASP A 267 -3.91 3.70 23.90
C ASP A 267 -4.55 3.60 22.51
N ARG A 268 -4.46 4.68 21.73
CA ARG A 268 -5.03 4.79 20.38
C ARG A 268 -4.28 5.84 19.57
N VAL A 269 -4.18 5.61 18.27
CA VAL A 269 -3.70 6.56 17.26
C VAL A 269 -4.79 6.73 16.21
N GLU A 270 -5.17 7.98 15.97
CA GLU A 270 -6.01 8.38 14.84
C GLU A 270 -5.15 9.08 13.79
N VAL A 271 -5.34 8.69 12.54
CA VAL A 271 -4.69 9.31 11.37
C VAL A 271 -5.77 10.08 10.61
N ASP A 272 -5.65 11.40 10.57
CA ASP A 272 -6.52 12.26 9.75
C ASP A 272 -5.69 12.90 8.63
N ARG A 273 -5.79 12.31 7.43
CA ARG A 273 -4.98 12.64 6.26
C ARG A 273 -3.49 12.47 6.56
N GLU A 274 -2.81 13.57 6.87
CA GLU A 274 -1.38 13.63 7.19
C GLU A 274 -1.16 13.98 8.67
N ASN A 275 -2.21 14.18 9.47
CA ASN A 275 -2.11 14.51 10.88
C ASN A 275 -2.25 13.26 11.74
N LEU A 276 -1.63 13.28 12.93
CA LEU A 276 -1.75 12.22 13.92
C LEU A 276 -2.34 12.75 15.21
N ILE A 277 -3.21 11.96 15.83
CA ILE A 277 -3.71 12.20 17.18
C ILE A 277 -3.44 10.95 18.00
N LEU A 278 -2.60 11.07 19.01
CA LEU A 278 -2.28 9.99 19.94
C LEU A 278 -3.04 10.20 21.24
N PHE A 279 -3.81 9.19 21.66
CA PHE A 279 -4.51 9.14 22.93
C PHE A 279 -3.69 8.33 23.92
N HIS A 280 -3.52 8.85 25.13
CA HIS A 280 -2.76 8.18 26.17
C HIS A 280 -3.35 8.45 27.56
N ASN A 281 -3.09 7.54 28.50
CA ASN A 281 -3.47 7.67 29.90
C ASN A 281 -2.31 8.08 30.85
N TYR A 282 -1.18 8.55 30.30
CA TYR A 282 -0.06 9.06 31.11
C TYR A 282 -0.45 10.29 31.93
N ARG A 283 0.01 10.33 33.19
CA ARG A 283 -0.23 11.45 34.12
C ARG A 283 0.97 12.37 34.29
N ASN A 284 2.18 11.87 34.03
CA ASN A 284 3.40 12.63 34.20
C ASN A 284 3.67 13.48 32.95
N LYS A 285 3.70 14.80 33.12
CA LYS A 285 3.95 15.75 32.03
C LYS A 285 5.29 15.54 31.32
N GLU A 286 6.34 15.18 32.06
CA GLU A 286 7.66 14.91 31.46
C GLU A 286 7.60 13.69 30.53
N VAL A 287 6.82 12.67 30.91
CA VAL A 287 6.61 11.48 30.06
C VAL A 287 5.82 11.84 28.82
N ILE A 288 4.77 12.67 28.95
CA ILE A 288 3.99 13.16 27.81
C ILE A 288 4.88 13.96 26.85
N ASP A 289 5.75 14.82 27.38
CA ASP A 289 6.68 15.61 26.57
C ASP A 289 7.73 14.72 25.89
N LYS A 290 8.26 13.70 26.56
CA LYS A 290 9.17 12.71 25.93
C LYS A 290 8.49 11.89 24.85
N LEU A 291 7.24 11.45 25.06
CA LEU A 291 6.44 10.76 24.04
C LEU A 291 6.24 11.65 22.81
N LYS A 292 5.86 12.90 23.04
CA LYS A 292 5.71 13.91 21.98
C LYS A 292 7.01 14.08 21.19
N THR A 293 8.13 14.28 21.86
CA THR A 293 9.44 14.43 21.21
C THR A 293 9.83 13.17 20.44
N SER A 294 9.62 11.98 21.00
CA SER A 294 9.91 10.69 20.36
C SER A 294 9.27 10.58 18.97
N ILE A 295 7.98 10.89 18.86
CA ILE A 295 7.25 10.75 17.60
C ILE A 295 7.58 11.88 16.62
N VAL A 296 7.79 13.10 17.11
CA VAL A 296 8.24 14.21 16.25
C VAL A 296 9.58 13.87 15.63
N THR A 297 10.57 13.44 16.42
CA THR A 297 11.90 13.14 15.88
C THR A 297 11.88 11.93 14.95
N LEU A 298 11.02 10.95 15.21
CA LEU A 298 10.79 9.83 14.30
C LEU A 298 10.24 10.29 12.93
N LEU A 299 9.29 11.23 12.91
CA LEU A 299 8.73 11.80 11.67
C LEU A 299 9.75 12.70 10.96
N GLU A 300 10.57 13.44 11.70
CA GLU A 300 11.67 14.23 11.16
C GLU A 300 12.73 13.33 10.52
N ALA A 301 13.06 12.19 11.14
CA ALA A 301 13.96 11.19 10.57
C ALA A 301 13.39 10.56 9.28
N ASN A 302 12.06 10.47 9.16
CA ASN A 302 11.37 10.09 7.93
C ASN A 302 11.35 11.21 6.87
N GLY A 303 11.82 12.42 7.19
CA GLY A 303 11.91 13.55 6.27
C GLY A 303 10.69 14.49 6.32
N HIS A 304 9.81 14.35 7.32
CA HIS A 304 8.59 15.13 7.44
C HIS A 304 8.57 15.97 8.71
N LEU A 305 8.22 17.25 8.56
CA LEU A 305 8.16 18.19 9.69
C LEU A 305 6.74 18.20 10.28
N TYR A 306 6.66 18.27 11.61
CA TYR A 306 5.38 18.28 12.33
C TYR A 306 5.37 19.32 13.45
N ASP A 307 4.21 19.96 13.62
CA ASP A 307 3.87 20.69 14.83
C ASP A 307 3.27 19.75 15.86
N ALA A 308 3.68 19.85 17.13
CA ALA A 308 3.15 19.01 18.19
C ALA A 308 2.54 19.83 19.33
N LYS A 309 1.30 19.52 19.71
CA LYS A 309 0.62 20.07 20.89
C LYS A 309 0.18 18.94 21.79
N SER A 310 0.47 19.03 23.08
CA SER A 310 0.03 18.07 24.09
C SER A 310 -1.07 18.67 24.97
N THR A 311 -2.02 17.83 25.35
CA THR A 311 -3.00 18.08 26.41
C THR A 311 -2.84 17.00 27.49
N ALA A 312 -3.78 16.90 28.43
CA ALA A 312 -3.70 15.91 29.50
C ALA A 312 -3.77 14.45 29.03
N ASN A 313 -4.49 14.18 27.93
CA ASN A 313 -4.81 12.83 27.47
C ASN A 313 -4.55 12.61 25.97
N MET A 314 -3.99 13.61 25.28
CA MET A 314 -3.64 13.46 23.87
C MET A 314 -2.43 14.30 23.45
N VAL A 315 -1.74 13.80 22.42
CA VAL A 315 -0.73 14.52 21.64
C VAL A 315 -1.25 14.65 20.21
N VAL A 316 -1.39 15.89 19.74
CA VAL A 316 -1.83 16.22 18.39
C VAL A 316 -0.62 16.67 17.58
N LEU A 317 -0.38 15.99 16.47
CA LEU A 317 0.69 16.26 15.51
C LEU A 317 0.07 16.76 14.20
N THR A 318 0.47 17.95 13.77
CA THR A 318 -0.02 18.58 12.54
C THR A 318 1.11 18.64 11.52
N HIS A 319 0.92 18.03 10.35
CA HIS A 319 1.95 17.98 9.31
C HIS A 319 2.28 19.39 8.81
N ARG A 320 3.57 19.70 8.75
CA ARG A 320 4.13 20.89 8.11
C ARG A 320 4.75 20.45 6.79
N PRO A 321 4.03 20.56 5.67
CA PRO A 321 4.61 20.22 4.38
C PRO A 321 5.83 21.13 4.12
N ASP A 322 6.97 20.52 3.77
CA ASP A 322 8.11 21.26 3.26
C ASP A 322 7.64 22.12 2.08
N VAL A 323 7.89 23.42 2.18
CA VAL A 323 7.42 24.40 1.21
C VAL A 323 7.85 23.97 -0.20
N GLY A 324 9.10 23.51 -0.37
CA GLY A 324 9.65 23.01 -1.63
C GLY A 324 8.98 21.75 -2.16
N ILE A 325 8.62 20.80 -1.29
CA ILE A 325 7.91 19.56 -1.69
C ILE A 325 6.49 19.90 -2.14
N ARG A 326 5.78 20.74 -1.37
CA ARG A 326 4.42 21.17 -1.72
C ARG A 326 4.39 21.98 -3.02
N ILE A 327 5.41 22.81 -3.25
CA ILE A 327 5.61 23.50 -4.53
C ILE A 327 5.77 22.48 -5.66
N ASN A 328 6.63 21.48 -5.50
CA ASN A 328 6.89 20.48 -6.54
C ASN A 328 5.66 19.61 -6.83
N GLU A 329 4.86 19.27 -5.81
CA GLU A 329 3.58 18.57 -5.97
C GLU A 329 2.56 19.42 -6.72
N ILE A 330 2.40 20.70 -6.34
CA ILE A 330 1.50 21.63 -7.03
C ILE A 330 1.95 21.82 -8.48
N VAL A 331 3.25 22.02 -8.72
CA VAL A 331 3.84 22.10 -10.07
C VAL A 331 3.60 20.80 -10.84
N SER A 332 3.66 19.64 -10.19
CA SER A 332 3.42 18.35 -10.85
C SER A 332 1.93 18.10 -11.14
N ASN A 333 1.02 18.57 -10.30
CA ASN A 333 -0.43 18.50 -10.55
C ASN A 333 -0.85 19.44 -11.69
N LEU A 334 -0.21 20.60 -11.81
CA LEU A 334 -0.36 21.52 -12.95
C LEU A 334 0.08 20.89 -14.29
N LYS A 335 0.96 19.87 -14.29
CA LYS A 335 1.39 19.16 -15.51
C LYS A 335 0.32 18.24 -16.09
N ILE A 336 -0.69 17.83 -15.31
CA ILE A 336 -1.57 16.70 -15.66
C ILE A 336 -2.94 17.17 -16.17
N SER A 337 -3.34 18.42 -15.93
CA SER A 337 -4.71 18.86 -16.23
C SER A 337 -4.78 20.01 -17.25
N ASN A 338 -5.36 19.73 -18.42
CA ASN A 338 -5.68 20.77 -19.42
C ASN A 338 -6.94 21.59 -19.05
N SER A 339 -7.63 21.27 -17.96
CA SER A 339 -8.93 21.89 -17.59
C SER A 339 -9.11 22.25 -16.10
N ARG A 340 -8.13 22.01 -15.21
CA ARG A 340 -8.22 22.34 -13.77
C ARG A 340 -7.25 23.42 -13.30
N VAL A 341 -6.56 24.10 -14.23
CA VAL A 341 -5.58 25.15 -13.93
C VAL A 341 -6.12 26.17 -12.92
N ASP A 342 -7.40 26.56 -13.00
CA ASP A 342 -7.98 27.55 -12.07
C ASP A 342 -8.05 27.06 -10.62
N GLN A 343 -8.40 25.80 -10.36
CA GLN A 343 -8.51 25.26 -8.99
C GLN A 343 -7.14 25.03 -8.35
N ASP A 344 -6.18 24.49 -9.11
CA ASP A 344 -4.84 24.21 -8.60
C ASP A 344 -4.05 25.50 -8.35
N LEU A 345 -4.33 26.53 -9.13
CA LEU A 345 -3.71 27.85 -9.01
C LEU A 345 -4.36 28.68 -7.88
N ILE A 346 -5.67 28.50 -7.62
CA ILE A 346 -6.34 28.98 -6.40
C ILE A 346 -5.80 28.25 -5.16
N MET A 347 -5.60 26.92 -5.22
CA MET A 347 -4.99 26.13 -4.14
C MET A 347 -3.55 26.56 -3.85
N PHE A 348 -2.78 26.89 -4.90
CA PHE A 348 -1.45 27.47 -4.78
C PHE A 348 -1.48 28.85 -4.09
N MET A 349 -2.44 29.70 -4.43
CA MET A 349 -2.61 31.01 -3.78
C MET A 349 -3.05 30.87 -2.32
N ALA A 350 -3.95 29.93 -2.01
CA ALA A 350 -4.33 29.61 -0.64
C ALA A 350 -3.13 29.09 0.17
N PHE A 351 -2.27 28.28 -0.46
CA PHE A 351 -1.02 27.83 0.14
C PHE A 351 -0.06 28.99 0.43
N LEU A 352 0.21 29.87 -0.55
CA LEU A 352 1.05 31.06 -0.36
C LEU A 352 0.50 31.98 0.74
N LYS A 353 -0.82 32.13 0.83
CA LYS A 353 -1.49 32.91 1.88
C LYS A 353 -1.29 32.29 3.27
N GLY A 354 -1.22 30.96 3.37
CA GLY A 354 -0.91 30.23 4.60
C GLY A 354 0.53 30.40 5.11
N LEU A 355 1.46 30.78 4.24
CA LEU A 355 2.87 31.01 4.60
C LEU A 355 3.13 32.36 5.30
N LYS A 356 2.14 33.26 5.36
CA LYS A 356 2.24 34.63 5.89
C LYS A 356 2.65 34.73 7.37
N ASN A 357 2.54 33.63 8.13
CA ASN A 357 2.78 33.61 9.58
C ASN A 357 4.14 33.00 9.97
N ILE A 358 5.03 32.70 9.01
CA ILE A 358 6.34 32.09 9.25
C ILE A 358 7.44 33.17 9.21
N PRO A 359 8.43 33.19 10.13
CA PRO A 359 9.59 34.09 10.03
C PRO A 359 10.50 33.78 8.81
N ASP A 360 11.21 34.78 8.26
CA ASP A 360 12.22 34.69 7.15
C ASP A 360 11.76 34.44 5.69
N ILE A 361 10.52 34.83 5.38
CA ILE A 361 9.84 34.68 4.07
C ILE A 361 10.54 35.30 2.81
N PRO A 362 11.19 36.48 2.81
CA PRO A 362 11.50 37.20 1.56
C PRO A 362 12.46 36.46 0.60
N VAL A 363 13.43 35.71 1.12
CA VAL A 363 14.43 35.01 0.30
C VAL A 363 13.82 33.75 -0.33
N SER A 364 13.05 32.98 0.43
CA SER A 364 12.38 31.76 -0.02
C SER A 364 11.30 32.04 -1.08
N LEU A 365 10.52 33.12 -0.92
CA LEU A 365 9.54 33.55 -1.92
C LEU A 365 10.20 34.08 -3.21
N THR A 366 11.38 34.69 -3.10
CA THR A 366 12.15 35.14 -4.26
C THR A 366 12.63 33.96 -5.10
N ALA A 367 13.26 32.97 -4.46
CA ALA A 367 13.73 31.76 -5.14
C ALA A 367 12.57 30.93 -5.71
N LEU A 368 11.43 30.90 -5.02
CA LEU A 368 10.21 30.27 -5.49
C LEU A 368 9.67 30.94 -6.75
N GLY A 369 9.43 32.25 -6.70
CA GLY A 369 8.90 33.00 -7.83
C GLY A 369 9.73 32.74 -9.08
N ARG A 370 11.06 32.87 -8.98
CA ARG A 370 11.99 32.64 -10.10
C ARG A 370 11.88 31.24 -10.69
N ARG A 371 11.81 30.20 -9.85
CA ARG A 371 11.69 28.80 -10.31
C ARG A 371 10.39 28.56 -11.08
N ILE A 372 9.28 29.14 -10.62
CA ILE A 372 8.00 29.06 -11.34
C ILE A 372 8.12 29.71 -12.72
N GLY A 373 8.73 30.90 -12.79
CA GLY A 373 8.92 31.61 -14.06
C GLY A 373 9.72 30.80 -15.07
N VAL A 374 10.83 30.20 -14.63
CA VAL A 374 11.66 29.30 -15.45
C VAL A 374 10.87 28.10 -15.95
N SER A 375 10.13 27.43 -15.06
CA SER A 375 9.37 26.23 -15.43
C SER A 375 8.26 26.54 -16.44
N LEU A 376 7.55 27.66 -16.29
CA LEU A 376 6.49 28.08 -17.20
C LEU A 376 7.03 28.32 -18.62
N MET A 377 8.19 28.99 -18.72
CA MET A 377 8.82 29.24 -20.02
C MET A 377 9.34 27.94 -20.65
N HIS A 378 9.97 27.07 -19.86
CA HIS A 378 10.49 25.79 -20.37
C HIS A 378 9.38 24.90 -20.97
N GLU A 379 8.22 24.82 -20.33
CA GLU A 379 7.09 24.07 -20.88
C GLU A 379 6.52 24.73 -22.14
N TYR A 380 6.35 26.06 -22.13
CA TYR A 380 5.89 26.78 -23.31
C TYR A 380 6.85 26.61 -24.51
N GLU A 381 8.16 26.60 -24.26
CA GLU A 381 9.20 26.32 -25.24
C GLU A 381 9.02 24.94 -25.88
N LYS A 382 8.79 23.91 -25.04
CA LYS A 382 8.58 22.54 -25.48
C LYS A 382 7.28 22.35 -26.26
N GLU A 383 6.17 22.92 -25.79
CA GLU A 383 4.86 22.83 -26.44
C GLU A 383 4.84 23.50 -27.81
N ASN A 384 5.57 24.61 -27.96
CA ASN A 384 5.55 25.43 -29.16
C ASN A 384 6.80 25.25 -30.04
N ASN A 385 7.67 24.28 -29.71
CA ASN A 385 8.94 24.00 -30.40
C ASN A 385 9.82 25.25 -30.62
N ILE A 386 9.92 26.10 -29.60
CA ILE A 386 10.69 27.34 -29.67
C ILE A 386 12.18 26.99 -29.56
N LYS A 387 12.99 27.40 -30.55
CA LYS A 387 14.45 27.20 -30.54
C LYS A 387 15.22 28.42 -30.01
N SER A 388 14.57 29.59 -30.06
CA SER A 388 15.10 30.86 -29.58
C SER A 388 13.96 31.79 -29.20
N TRP A 389 14.10 32.46 -28.06
CA TRP A 389 13.13 33.44 -27.59
C TRP A 389 13.29 34.77 -28.33
N GLU A 390 12.16 35.30 -28.79
CA GLU A 390 12.00 36.61 -29.40
C GLU A 390 10.90 37.36 -28.66
N PHE A 391 10.84 38.68 -28.80
CA PHE A 391 9.81 39.47 -28.11
C PHE A 391 8.38 38.99 -28.40
N GLN A 392 8.10 38.60 -29.65
CA GLN A 392 6.75 38.21 -30.05
C GLN A 392 6.32 36.89 -29.42
N ASN A 393 7.21 35.90 -29.27
CA ASN A 393 6.85 34.62 -28.65
C ASN A 393 6.85 34.71 -27.12
N PHE A 394 7.70 35.55 -26.52
CA PHE A 394 7.69 35.85 -25.09
C PHE A 394 6.43 36.61 -24.66
N GLN A 395 6.02 37.63 -25.43
CA GLN A 395 4.78 38.37 -25.19
C GLN A 395 3.57 37.42 -25.23
N LYS A 396 3.45 36.58 -26.26
CA LYS A 396 2.36 35.60 -26.38
C LYS A 396 2.31 34.63 -25.19
N ALA A 397 3.47 34.13 -24.75
CA ALA A 397 3.55 33.23 -23.59
C ALA A 397 2.99 33.90 -22.33
N LEU A 398 3.37 35.16 -22.08
CA LEU A 398 2.91 35.91 -20.92
C LEU A 398 1.46 36.36 -21.03
N GLU A 399 0.96 36.70 -22.21
CA GLU A 399 -0.47 37.02 -22.43
C GLU A 399 -1.36 35.82 -22.11
N ILE A 400 -0.94 34.60 -22.46
CA ILE A 400 -1.64 33.37 -22.11
C ILE A 400 -1.64 33.16 -20.60
N ILE A 401 -0.49 33.37 -19.94
CA ILE A 401 -0.38 33.28 -18.49
C ILE A 401 -1.29 34.32 -17.83
N ASP A 402 -1.28 35.57 -18.30
CA ASP A 402 -2.09 36.66 -17.75
C ASP A 402 -3.58 36.40 -17.87
N THR A 403 -3.99 35.87 -19.02
CA THR A 403 -5.37 35.45 -19.26
C THR A 403 -5.80 34.36 -18.28
N LYS A 404 -4.97 33.33 -18.07
CA LYS A 404 -5.21 32.25 -17.10
C LYS A 404 -5.21 32.74 -15.66
N LEU A 405 -4.46 33.80 -15.37
CA LEU A 405 -4.37 34.44 -14.05
C LEU A 405 -5.46 35.51 -13.81
N HIS A 406 -6.38 35.70 -14.75
CA HIS A 406 -7.35 36.79 -14.75
C HIS A 406 -6.71 38.16 -14.46
N ARG A 407 -5.52 38.38 -15.04
CA ARG A 407 -4.73 39.61 -14.92
C ARG A 407 -4.99 40.47 -16.16
N GLU A 408 -5.41 41.71 -15.93
CA GLU A 408 -5.60 42.67 -17.02
C GLU A 408 -4.25 43.37 -17.28
N SER A 409 -3.62 43.01 -18.40
CA SER A 409 -2.32 43.51 -18.81
C SER A 409 -2.33 44.13 -20.21
N GLU A 410 -1.37 45.00 -20.46
CA GLU A 410 -1.18 45.68 -21.74
C GLU A 410 0.32 45.72 -22.09
N TRP A 411 0.63 45.44 -23.36
CA TRP A 411 1.97 45.52 -23.92
C TRP A 411 2.03 46.66 -24.94
N LYS A 412 3.03 47.54 -24.84
CA LYS A 412 3.26 48.64 -25.80
C LYS A 412 4.72 48.65 -26.24
N ALA A 413 4.95 48.92 -27.52
CA ALA A 413 6.29 49.23 -28.01
C ALA A 413 6.69 50.63 -27.54
N ASP A 414 7.90 50.76 -27.00
CA ASP A 414 8.53 52.02 -26.59
C ASP A 414 9.91 52.13 -27.24
N GLY A 415 9.92 52.50 -28.52
CA GLY A 415 11.13 52.50 -29.35
C GLY A 415 11.68 51.09 -29.56
N LYS A 416 12.90 50.83 -29.04
CA LYS A 416 13.52 49.49 -29.02
C LYS A 416 13.14 48.66 -27.78
N ASN A 417 12.34 49.23 -26.88
CA ASN A 417 11.96 48.61 -25.61
C ASN A 417 10.51 48.13 -25.67
N LEU A 418 10.13 47.29 -24.71
CA LEU A 418 8.73 46.93 -24.48
C LEU A 418 8.28 47.42 -23.10
N LEU A 419 7.15 48.11 -23.09
CA LEU A 419 6.46 48.49 -21.87
C LEU A 419 5.37 47.47 -21.55
N TYR A 420 5.48 46.83 -20.40
CA TYR A 420 4.50 45.90 -19.86
C TYR A 420 3.77 46.54 -18.68
N THR A 421 2.46 46.67 -18.79
CA THR A 421 1.61 47.30 -17.77
C THR A 421 0.55 46.33 -17.28
N VAL A 422 0.47 46.11 -15.97
CA VAL A 422 -0.61 45.39 -15.32
C VAL A 422 -1.55 46.39 -14.67
N LYS A 423 -2.77 46.50 -15.21
CA LYS A 423 -3.81 47.44 -14.73
C LYS A 423 -4.62 46.85 -13.59
N LYS A 424 -4.87 45.55 -13.62
CA LYS A 424 -5.62 44.85 -12.58
C LYS A 424 -5.05 43.47 -12.32
N CYS A 425 -4.83 43.15 -11.05
CA CYS A 425 -4.35 41.84 -10.63
C CYS A 425 -5.24 41.31 -9.51
N ASN A 426 -6.25 40.51 -9.89
CA ASN A 426 -7.23 39.94 -8.97
C ASN A 426 -6.62 38.99 -7.92
N ILE A 427 -5.37 38.58 -8.15
CA ILE A 427 -4.59 37.70 -7.28
C ILE A 427 -4.08 38.43 -6.03
N VAL A 428 -3.76 39.72 -6.19
CA VAL A 428 -3.11 40.52 -5.15
C VAL A 428 -4.12 41.40 -4.43
N ALA A 429 -5.23 41.72 -5.08
CA ALA A 429 -6.28 42.59 -4.56
C ALA A 429 -7.37 41.79 -3.81
N GLU A 430 -7.39 41.90 -2.48
CA GLU A 430 -8.48 41.40 -1.64
C GLU A 430 -9.20 42.60 -1.00
N GLY A 431 -10.34 42.98 -1.57
CA GLY A 431 -11.03 44.23 -1.22
C GLY A 431 -10.17 45.47 -1.57
N ASN A 432 -9.91 46.33 -0.58
CA ASN A 432 -9.06 47.52 -0.72
C ASN A 432 -7.58 47.28 -0.31
N THR A 433 -7.18 46.03 -0.07
CA THR A 433 -5.83 45.70 0.43
C THR A 433 -5.02 44.89 -0.59
N VAL A 434 -3.74 45.24 -0.72
CA VAL A 434 -2.77 44.61 -1.64
C VAL A 434 -1.84 43.70 -0.84
N ASP A 435 -1.81 42.40 -1.14
CA ASP A 435 -0.86 41.49 -0.48
C ASP A 435 0.56 41.65 -1.07
N LYS A 436 1.43 42.36 -0.33
CA LYS A 436 2.79 42.68 -0.76
C LYS A 436 3.67 41.44 -0.99
N TYR A 437 3.43 40.33 -0.28
CA TYR A 437 4.23 39.12 -0.43
C TYR A 437 3.88 38.38 -1.73
N ILE A 438 2.59 38.25 -2.01
CA ILE A 438 2.11 37.64 -3.27
C ILE A 438 2.53 38.52 -4.46
N CYS A 439 2.41 39.84 -4.33
CA CYS A 439 2.90 40.80 -5.33
C CYS A 439 4.40 40.61 -5.62
N HIS A 440 5.21 40.41 -4.57
CA HIS A 440 6.64 40.16 -4.69
C HIS A 440 6.93 38.83 -5.40
N THR A 441 6.25 37.74 -5.04
CA THR A 441 6.43 36.44 -5.70
C THR A 441 6.09 36.49 -7.18
N ILE A 442 4.97 37.11 -7.57
CA ILE A 442 4.58 37.28 -8.98
C ILE A 442 5.64 38.05 -9.76
N ARG A 443 6.20 39.11 -9.15
CA ARG A 443 7.30 39.86 -9.75
C ARG A 443 8.54 38.99 -9.97
N GLU A 444 8.88 38.14 -9.01
CA GLU A 444 10.02 37.23 -9.15
C GLU A 444 9.75 36.11 -10.16
N THR A 445 8.49 35.71 -10.35
CA THR A 445 8.06 34.84 -11.47
C THR A 445 8.30 35.49 -12.82
N PHE A 446 7.92 36.75 -12.99
CA PHE A 446 8.21 37.49 -14.22
C PHE A 446 9.72 37.58 -14.50
N LYS A 447 10.52 37.88 -13.47
CA LYS A 447 11.99 37.91 -13.58
C LYS A 447 12.58 36.54 -13.94
N GLY A 448 12.08 35.47 -13.34
CA GLY A 448 12.49 34.10 -13.67
C GLY A 448 12.22 33.74 -15.13
N ALA A 449 11.03 34.09 -15.61
CA ALA A 449 10.64 33.88 -17.01
C ALA A 449 11.53 34.69 -17.98
N MET A 450 11.75 35.97 -17.69
CA MET A 450 12.61 36.83 -18.51
C MET A 450 14.07 36.34 -18.55
N ASN A 451 14.61 35.92 -17.39
CA ASN A 451 15.96 35.38 -17.32
C ASN A 451 16.10 34.03 -18.05
N HIS A 452 15.05 33.20 -18.07
CA HIS A 452 15.05 31.99 -18.88
C HIS A 452 15.06 32.31 -20.38
N ALA A 453 14.20 33.24 -20.81
CA ALA A 453 14.05 33.58 -22.22
C ALA A 453 15.27 34.31 -22.80
N PHE A 454 15.81 35.29 -22.08
CA PHE A 454 16.83 36.21 -22.61
C PHE A 454 18.16 36.17 -21.85
N GLY A 455 18.25 35.44 -20.74
CA GLY A 455 19.42 35.43 -19.87
C GLY A 455 19.79 36.85 -19.40
N ASN A 456 21.09 37.13 -19.36
CA ASN A 456 21.61 38.45 -19.02
C ASN A 456 21.46 39.50 -20.13
N ARG A 457 20.78 39.18 -21.25
CA ARG A 457 20.59 40.12 -22.35
C ARG A 457 19.39 41.04 -22.12
N ALA A 458 18.50 40.75 -21.18
CA ALA A 458 17.36 41.61 -20.88
C ALA A 458 17.58 42.39 -19.58
N GLU A 459 17.42 43.72 -19.64
CA GLU A 459 17.33 44.59 -18.48
C GLU A 459 15.88 44.94 -18.17
N LEU A 460 15.54 44.93 -16.88
CA LEU A 460 14.20 45.21 -16.39
C LEU A 460 14.23 46.47 -15.52
N ASP A 461 13.55 47.51 -15.96
CA ASP A 461 13.41 48.79 -15.26
C ASP A 461 11.97 48.95 -14.77
N ILE A 462 11.79 49.04 -13.45
CA ILE A 462 10.46 49.10 -12.82
C ILE A 462 10.03 50.55 -12.72
N LYS A 463 8.94 50.92 -13.39
CA LYS A 463 8.41 52.29 -13.40
C LYS A 463 7.36 52.54 -12.32
N LYS A 464 6.45 51.58 -12.11
CA LYS A 464 5.36 51.66 -11.11
C LYS A 464 5.12 50.32 -10.44
N LEU A 465 4.70 50.32 -9.18
CA LEU A 465 4.41 49.14 -8.40
C LEU A 465 3.22 49.35 -7.46
N LEU A 466 2.23 48.45 -7.54
CA LEU A 466 1.13 48.37 -6.57
C LEU A 466 1.63 48.27 -5.11
N SER A 467 2.74 47.57 -4.87
CA SER A 467 3.34 47.43 -3.54
C SER A 467 3.91 48.73 -2.95
N HIS A 468 4.17 49.74 -3.79
CA HIS A 468 4.62 51.08 -3.40
C HIS A 468 3.49 52.13 -3.39
N GLY A 469 2.24 51.71 -3.62
CA GLY A 469 1.07 52.59 -3.58
C GLY A 469 0.67 53.19 -4.93
N ASP A 470 1.28 52.77 -6.04
CA ASP A 470 0.83 53.14 -7.38
C ASP A 470 -0.49 52.44 -7.75
N ASN A 471 -1.22 52.98 -8.73
CA ASN A 471 -2.48 52.40 -9.21
C ASN A 471 -2.31 51.22 -10.19
N CYS A 472 -1.09 50.95 -10.65
CA CYS A 472 -0.76 49.86 -11.56
C CYS A 472 0.69 49.40 -11.36
N CYS A 473 1.04 48.24 -11.93
CA CYS A 473 2.43 47.84 -12.08
C CYS A 473 2.89 48.11 -13.53
N GLU A 474 4.03 48.77 -13.69
CA GLU A 474 4.56 49.15 -15.00
C GLU A 474 6.05 48.81 -15.04
N VAL A 475 6.44 48.03 -16.05
CA VAL A 475 7.80 47.50 -16.21
C VAL A 475 8.26 47.74 -17.64
N LEU A 476 9.42 48.36 -17.78
CA LEU A 476 10.10 48.55 -19.06
C LEU A 476 11.15 47.45 -19.23
N ILE A 477 11.08 46.74 -20.34
CA ILE A 477 12.00 45.66 -20.71
C ILE A 477 12.90 46.18 -21.84
N ARG A 478 14.21 46.11 -21.63
CA ARG A 478 15.22 46.49 -22.62
C ARG A 478 16.01 45.26 -23.00
N VAL A 479 16.11 44.95 -24.28
CA VAL A 479 16.97 43.88 -24.80
C VAL A 479 17.78 44.49 -25.95
N PRO A 480 19.12 44.29 -26.01
CA PRO A 480 19.99 44.79 -27.08
C PRO A 480 19.56 44.39 -28.49
#